data_AF-D1YZN4-F1
#
_entry.id   AF-D1YZN4-F1
#
_cell.length_a   1.000
_cell.length_b   1.000
_cell.length_c   1.000
_cell.angle_alpha   90.00
_cell.angle_beta   90.00
_cell.angle_gamma   90.00
#
_symmetry.space_group_name_H-M   'P 1'
#
loop_
_entity.id
_entity.type
_entity.pdbx_description
1 polymer ?
#
loop_
_entity_poly.entity_id
_entity_poly.type
_entity_poly.pdbx_seq_one_letter_code
_entity_poly.pdbx_strand_id
1 'polypeptide(L)'
;MINVVELIVDNEFMDVGQLKSMYLHGIQEYLTPYGFDVSHVDKSDWYSYEQKLLVDTDAPELFISKAVDEQNKKLKNAYGVLVE
;
A
#
# COMPACT_ATOMS: atom_id res chain seq x y z
N MET A 1 -1.35 2.13 -13.64
CA MET A 1 -1.93 3.38 -13.12
C MET A 1 -1.39 3.58 -11.73
N ILE A 2 -0.83 4.75 -11.43
CA ILE A 2 -0.22 5.01 -10.12
C ILE A 2 -1.32 5.47 -9.16
N ASN A 3 -1.45 4.74 -8.06
CA ASN A 3 -2.35 5.04 -6.96
C ASN A 3 -1.52 5.32 -5.70
N VAL A 4 -2.00 6.24 -4.85
CA VAL A 4 -1.30 6.61 -3.63
C VAL A 4 -2.06 6.05 -2.43
N VAL A 5 -1.37 5.27 -1.60
CA VAL A 5 -1.88 4.81 -0.31
C VAL A 5 -1.12 5.55 0.79
N GLU A 6 -1.81 6.39 1.54
CA GLU A 6 -1.26 7.01 2.74
C GLU A 6 -1.36 6.02 3.91
N LEU A 7 -0.24 5.77 4.56
CA LEU A 7 -0.07 4.89 5.70
C LEU A 7 -0.15 5.75 6.96
N ILE A 8 -0.98 5.34 7.91
CA ILE A 8 -1.08 5.98 9.21
C ILE A 8 -0.58 4.96 10.22
N VAL A 9 0.40 5.36 11.02
CA VAL A 9 1.05 4.52 12.03
C VAL A 9 0.64 4.96 13.42
N ASP A 10 0.17 4.00 14.22
CA ASP A 10 -0.18 4.20 15.62
C ASP A 10 1.04 4.03 16.55
N ASN A 11 2.19 3.63 15.98
CA ASN A 11 3.44 3.42 16.72
C ASN A 11 4.58 4.22 16.07
N GLU A 12 5.08 5.22 16.80
CA GLU A 12 6.16 6.13 16.38
C GLU A 12 7.50 5.43 16.12
N PHE A 13 7.68 4.19 16.59
CA PHE A 13 8.91 3.40 16.38
C PHE A 13 8.83 2.41 15.22
N MET A 14 7.73 2.40 14.46
CA MET A 14 7.57 1.50 13.33
C MET A 14 8.46 1.90 12.15
N ASP A 15 9.20 0.95 11.60
CA ASP A 15 9.97 1.15 10.38
C ASP A 15 9.00 1.34 9.19
N VAL A 16 8.95 2.56 8.68
CA VAL A 16 8.08 2.96 7.56
C VAL A 16 8.41 2.18 6.29
N GLY A 17 9.69 1.86 6.04
CA GLY A 17 10.11 1.06 4.90
C GLY A 17 9.61 -0.38 5.01
N GLN A 18 9.73 -0.98 6.19
CA GLN A 18 9.18 -2.31 6.45
C GLN A 18 7.65 -2.33 6.28
N LEU A 19 6.96 -1.31 6.80
CA LEU A 19 5.51 -1.19 6.71
C LEU A 19 5.05 -1.09 5.24
N LYS A 20 5.71 -0.25 4.43
CA LYS A 20 5.42 -0.11 3.00
C LYS A 20 5.58 -1.43 2.27
N SER A 21 6.68 -2.15 2.53
CA SER A 21 6.93 -3.44 1.91
C SER A 21 5.85 -4.46 2.28
N MET A 22 5.40 -4.48 3.54
CA MET A 22 4.32 -5.36 3.99
C MET A 22 2.98 -5.01 3.31
N TYR A 23 2.62 -3.72 3.27
CA TYR A 23 1.40 -3.26 2.62
C TYR A 23 1.39 -3.58 1.13
N LEU A 24 2.47 -3.27 0.41
CA LEU A 24 2.54 -3.53 -1.01
C LEU A 24 2.44 -5.02 -1.30
N HIS A 25 3.20 -5.85 -0.56
CA HIS A 25 3.16 -7.29 -0.72
C HIS A 25 1.73 -7.82 -0.53
N GLY A 26 1.06 -7.35 0.52
CA GLY A 26 -0.32 -7.74 0.79
C GLY A 26 -1.33 -7.27 -0.26
N ILE A 27 -1.15 -6.08 -0.83
CA ILE A 27 -1.97 -5.58 -1.94
C ILE A 27 -1.73 -6.44 -3.19
N GLN A 28 -0.47 -6.74 -3.50
CA GLN A 28 -0.10 -7.61 -4.62
C GLN A 28 -0.68 -9.02 -4.46
N GLU A 29 -0.57 -9.63 -3.28
CA GLU A 29 -1.16 -10.94 -2.98
C GLU A 29 -2.67 -10.96 -3.17
N TYR A 30 -3.36 -9.86 -2.83
CA TYR A 30 -4.80 -9.76 -3.02
C TYR A 30 -5.17 -9.61 -4.50
N LEU A 31 -4.43 -8.81 -5.27
CA LEU A 31 -4.78 -8.45 -6.65
C LEU A 31 -4.31 -9.46 -7.70
N THR A 32 -3.18 -10.15 -7.47
CA THR A 32 -2.60 -11.12 -8.42
C THR A 32 -3.58 -12.24 -8.81
N PRO A 33 -4.35 -12.85 -7.88
CA PRO A 33 -5.35 -13.87 -8.23
C PRO A 33 -6.47 -13.38 -9.14
N TYR A 34 -6.73 -12.07 -9.19
CA TYR A 34 -7.71 -11.46 -10.08
C TYR A 34 -7.12 -11.09 -11.46
N GLY A 35 -5.82 -11.33 -11.67
CA GLY A 35 -5.13 -11.08 -12.94
C GLY A 35 -4.62 -9.65 -13.11
N PHE A 36 -4.56 -8.86 -12.04
CA PHE A 36 -4.00 -7.51 -12.07
C PHE A 36 -2.50 -7.56 -11.76
N ASP A 37 -1.73 -6.77 -12.51
CA ASP A 37 -0.32 -6.56 -12.25
C ASP A 37 -0.15 -5.46 -11.20
N VAL A 38 0.75 -5.68 -10.23
CA VAL A 38 1.09 -4.71 -9.19
C VAL A 38 2.59 -4.56 -9.14
N SER A 39 3.08 -3.35 -9.29
CA SER A 39 4.51 -3.02 -9.27
C SER A 39 4.82 -1.93 -8.26
N HIS A 40 6.03 -2.03 -7.70
CA HIS A 40 6.56 -1.07 -6.75
C HIS A 40 7.02 0.20 -7.48
N VAL A 41 6.46 1.35 -7.11
CA VAL A 41 6.92 2.66 -7.63
C VAL A 41 7.51 3.48 -6.50
N ASP A 42 8.49 2.93 -5.78
CA ASP A 42 9.32 3.76 -4.90
C ASP A 42 10.59 4.15 -5.68
N LYS A 43 10.44 5.11 -6.59
CA LYS A 43 11.53 5.64 -7.44
C LYS A 43 12.06 6.99 -6.95
N SER A 44 11.63 7.46 -5.79
CA SER A 44 11.87 8.83 -5.33
C SER A 44 12.30 8.80 -3.86
N ASP A 45 13.50 9.33 -3.59
CA ASP A 45 14.00 9.57 -2.23
C ASP A 45 13.03 10.41 -1.38
N TRP A 46 12.18 11.21 -2.03
CA TRP A 46 11.16 12.02 -1.39
C TRP A 46 10.07 11.18 -0.75
N TYR A 47 9.61 10.13 -1.44
CA TYR A 47 8.55 9.26 -0.94
C TYR A 47 9.07 8.25 0.08
N SER A 48 10.37 7.95 0.10
CA SER A 48 10.98 6.98 1.01
C SER A 48 10.72 7.31 2.48
N TYR A 49 10.71 8.60 2.85
CA TYR A 49 10.49 9.08 4.21
C TYR A 49 9.04 9.45 4.52
N GLU A 50 8.21 9.69 3.49
CA GLU A 50 6.79 9.95 3.70
C GLU A 50 6.06 8.67 4.08
N GLN A 51 5.00 8.78 4.88
CA GLN A 51 4.10 7.66 5.16
C GLN A 51 3.18 7.39 3.96
N LYS A 52 3.71 7.37 2.74
CA LYS A 52 2.97 7.15 1.50
C LYS A 52 3.59 6.03 0.70
N LEU A 53 2.74 5.18 0.15
CA LEU A 53 3.08 4.06 -0.71
C LEU A 53 2.50 4.31 -2.10
N LEU A 54 3.35 4.25 -3.12
CA LEU A 54 2.93 4.30 -4.51
C LEU A 54 2.70 2.88 -5.04
N VAL A 55 1.48 2.63 -5.49
CA VAL A 55 1.04 1.34 -6.03
C VAL A 55 0.75 1.53 -7.52
N ASP A 56 1.59 1.00 -8.40
CA ASP A 56 1.31 1.00 -9.84
C ASP A 56 0.68 -0.31 -10.26
N THR A 57 -0.59 -0.22 -10.61
CA THR A 57 -1.41 -1.37 -10.99
C THR A 57 -2.40 -0.98 -12.08
N ASP A 58 -2.83 -1.96 -12.87
CA ASP A 58 -3.94 -1.85 -13.81
C ASP A 58 -5.30 -2.17 -13.17
N ALA A 59 -5.32 -2.52 -11.88
CA ALA A 59 -6.55 -2.76 -11.14
C ALA A 59 -7.44 -1.51 -11.08
N PRO A 60 -8.77 -1.67 -11.23
CA PRO A 60 -9.72 -0.61 -10.93
C PRO A 60 -9.67 -0.23 -9.46
N GLU A 61 -9.93 1.04 -9.16
CA GLU A 61 -9.84 1.63 -7.82
C GLU A 61 -10.61 0.83 -6.75
N LEU A 62 -11.80 0.31 -7.09
CA LEU A 62 -12.60 -0.51 -6.19
C LEU A 62 -11.87 -1.77 -5.70
N PHE A 63 -11.03 -2.38 -6.53
CA PHE A 63 -10.24 -3.55 -6.14
C PHE A 63 -9.05 -3.15 -5.26
N ILE A 64 -8.45 -1.99 -5.53
CA ILE A 64 -7.36 -1.44 -4.72
C ILE A 64 -7.86 -1.09 -3.32
N SER A 65 -9.01 -0.40 -3.22
CA SER A 65 -9.67 -0.09 -1.95
C SER A 65 -9.93 -1.35 -1.13
N LYS A 66 -10.46 -2.42 -1.75
CA LYS A 66 -10.65 -3.72 -1.08
C LYS A 66 -9.32 -4.36 -0.64
N ALA A 67 -8.28 -4.27 -1.46
CA ALA A 67 -6.97 -4.79 -1.12
C ALA A 67 -6.39 -4.08 0.12
N VAL A 68 -6.52 -2.75 0.18
CA VAL A 68 -6.13 -1.94 1.33
C VAL A 68 -6.94 -2.31 2.58
N ASP A 69 -8.26 -2.44 2.47
CA ASP A 69 -9.12 -2.85 3.58
C ASP A 69 -8.75 -4.23 4.15
N GLU A 70 -8.45 -5.20 3.28
CA GLU A 70 -8.00 -6.52 3.72
C GLU A 70 -6.64 -6.48 4.43
N GLN A 71 -5.74 -5.56 4.05
CA GLN A 71 -4.48 -5.36 4.76
C GLN A 71 -4.67 -4.63 6.09
N ASN A 72 -5.56 -3.64 6.16
CA ASN A 72 -5.93 -2.96 7.39
C ASN A 72 -6.46 -3.93 8.46
N LYS A 73 -7.18 -4.99 8.05
CA LYS A 73 -7.65 -6.03 8.99
C LYS A 73 -6.53 -6.89 9.56
N LYS A 74 -5.40 -7.03 8.85
CA LYS A 74 -4.26 -7.85 9.26
C LYS A 74 -3.27 -7.06 10.14
N LEU A 75 -3.21 -5.74 9.96
CA LEU A 75 -2.29 -4.87 10.68
C LEU A 75 -2.97 -4.24 11.89
N LYS A 76 -2.32 -4.33 13.05
CA LYS A 76 -2.87 -3.86 14.32
C LYS A 76 -2.44 -2.47 14.74
N ASN A 77 -1.35 -1.97 14.16
CA ASN A 77 -0.67 -0.74 14.59
C ASN A 77 -0.46 0.24 13.42
N ALA A 78 -1.10 -0.03 12.28
CA ALA A 78 -1.04 0.81 11.11
C ALA A 78 -2.27 0.53 10.24
N TYR A 79 -2.74 1.55 9.54
CA TYR A 79 -3.77 1.43 8.53
C TYR A 79 -3.43 2.27 7.29
N GLY A 80 -3.85 1.82 6.12
CA GLY A 80 -3.68 2.49 4.84
C GLY A 80 -4.98 3.12 4.37
N VAL A 81 -4.89 4.27 3.71
CA VAL A 81 -6.01 4.99 3.10
C VAL A 81 -5.64 5.30 1.66
N LEU A 82 -6.53 4.98 0.73
CA LEU A 82 -6.37 5.37 -0.66
C LEU A 82 -6.61 6.88 -0.79
N VAL A 83 -5.68 7.60 -1.43
CA VAL A 83 -5.76 9.04 -1.66
C VAL A 83 -6.06 9.28 -3.14
N GLU A 84 -7.09 10.09 -3.41
CA GLU A 84 -7.47 10.55 -4.76
C GLU A 84 -6.47 11.55 -5.35
#